data_AF-A0A1Z9HB59-F1
#
_entry.id   AF-A0A1Z9HB59-F1
#
_cell.length_a   1.000
_cell.length_b   1.000
_cell.length_c   1.000
_cell.angle_alpha   90.00
_cell.angle_beta   90.00
_cell.angle_gamma   90.00
#
_symmetry.space_group_name_H-M   'P 1'
#
loop_
_entity.id
_entity.type
_entity.pdbx_description
1 polymer ?
#
loop_
_entity_poly.entity_id
_entity_poly.type
_entity_poly.pdbx_seq_one_letter_code
_entity_poly.pdbx_strand_id
1 'polypeptide(L)'
;MPQNNLTTSDRVMIALSSILIVLAVFLYQFFSEQEFIFRISILLGGLVLGTILALKSLPGKNFIIFFRDSIHEMRRVVWPTKKETFQTVLIVFVFVLLVSIFLWIADKSFEWILYDLVLGWK
;
A
#
# COMPACT_ATOMS: atom_id res chain seq x y z
N MET A 1 -20.78 15.14 15.71
CA MET A 1 -19.50 15.39 15.01
C MET A 1 -19.54 16.84 14.52
N PRO A 2 -18.60 17.73 14.86
CA PRO A 2 -18.64 19.09 14.36
C PRO A 2 -18.50 19.04 12.84
N GLN A 3 -19.51 19.55 12.13
CA GLN A 3 -19.52 19.72 10.68
C GLN A 3 -18.48 20.79 10.33
N ASN A 4 -17.21 20.38 10.17
CA ASN A 4 -16.12 21.29 9.83
C ASN A 4 -16.21 21.58 8.32
N ASN A 5 -17.11 22.48 7.96
CA ASN A 5 -17.34 22.87 6.58
C ASN A 5 -16.04 23.46 6.02
N LEU A 6 -15.52 22.86 4.94
CA LEU A 6 -14.36 23.39 4.22
C LEU A 6 -14.63 24.85 3.87
N THR A 7 -13.85 25.75 4.46
CA THR A 7 -13.94 27.17 4.13
C THR A 7 -13.55 27.36 2.67
N THR A 8 -14.05 28.41 2.03
CA THR A 8 -13.68 28.74 0.64
C THR A 8 -12.15 28.87 0.51
N SER A 9 -11.49 29.40 1.54
CA SER A 9 -10.03 29.50 1.62
C SER A 9 -9.34 28.12 1.59
N ASP A 10 -9.81 27.16 2.39
CA ASP A 10 -9.22 25.81 2.41
C ASP A 10 -9.34 25.10 1.07
N ARG A 11 -10.48 25.24 0.38
CA ARG A 11 -10.69 24.67 -0.96
C ARG A 11 -9.72 25.28 -1.97
N VAL A 12 -9.47 26.58 -1.89
CA VAL A 12 -8.51 27.29 -2.74
C VAL A 12 -7.09 26.81 -2.45
N MET A 13 -6.69 26.66 -1.19
CA MET A 13 -5.36 26.17 -0.81
C MET A 13 -5.12 24.74 -1.33
N ILE A 14 -6.12 23.87 -1.28
CA ILE A 14 -6.04 22.50 -1.80
C ILE A 14 -5.92 22.52 -3.32
N ALA A 15 -6.80 23.26 -4.01
CA ALA A 15 -6.74 23.38 -5.47
C ALA A 15 -5.38 23.92 -5.93
N LEU A 16 -4.86 24.96 -5.26
CA LEU A 16 -3.53 25.51 -5.51
C LEU A 16 -2.44 24.47 -5.29
N SER A 17 -2.49 23.68 -4.21
CA SER A 17 -1.51 22.63 -3.96
C SER A 17 -1.48 21.55 -5.04
N SER A 18 -2.66 21.11 -5.51
CA SER A 18 -2.77 20.12 -6.58
C SER A 18 -2.24 20.66 -7.89
N ILE A 19 -2.59 21.90 -8.25
CA ILE A 19 -2.07 22.57 -9.45
C ILE A 19 -0.55 22.70 -9.38
N LEU A 20 0.00 23.08 -8.24
CA LEU A 20 1.44 23.29 -8.07
C LEU A 20 2.23 21.97 -8.24
N ILE A 21 1.70 20.86 -7.72
CA ILE A 21 2.30 19.52 -7.91
C ILE A 21 2.22 19.09 -9.38
N VAL A 22 1.07 19.27 -10.03
CA VAL A 22 0.91 18.94 -11.45
C VAL A 22 1.84 19.79 -12.32
N LEU A 23 1.95 21.08 -12.02
CA LEU A 23 2.87 22.00 -12.70
C LEU A 23 4.33 21.58 -12.49
N ALA A 24 4.70 21.13 -11.29
CA ALA A 24 6.05 20.65 -11.01
C ALA A 24 6.43 19.42 -11.85
N VAL A 25 5.50 18.47 -11.99
CA VAL A 25 5.68 17.30 -12.87
C VAL A 25 5.74 17.71 -14.34
N PHE A 26 4.91 18.66 -14.75
CA PHE A 26 4.92 19.19 -16.12
C PHE A 26 6.24 19.90 -16.46
N LEU A 27 6.74 20.75 -15.55
CA LEU A 27 8.03 21.42 -15.69
C LEU A 27 9.18 20.42 -15.73
N TYR A 28 9.13 19.36 -14.93
CA TYR A 28 10.12 18.27 -14.98
C TYR A 28 10.19 17.60 -16.37
N GLN A 29 9.05 17.40 -17.02
CA GLN A 29 8.98 16.81 -18.36
C GLN A 29 9.36 17.81 -19.47
N PHE A 30 8.93 19.07 -19.36
CA PHE A 30 9.23 20.09 -20.37
C PHE A 30 10.73 20.43 -20.41
N PHE A 31 11.40 20.48 -19.25
CA PHE A 31 12.83 20.72 -19.14
C PHE A 31 13.67 19.41 -19.24
N SER A 32 13.24 18.46 -20.08
CA SER A 32 13.90 17.16 -20.24
C SER A 32 15.34 17.25 -20.76
N GLU A 33 15.69 18.31 -21.49
CA GLU A 33 17.02 18.47 -22.13
C GLU A 33 18.07 19.17 -21.25
N GLN A 34 17.72 19.61 -20.03
CA GLN A 34 18.66 20.24 -19.10
C GLN A 34 19.35 19.26 -18.16
N GLU A 35 20.41 19.74 -17.51
CA GLU A 35 21.19 19.04 -16.48
C GLU A 35 20.32 18.38 -15.41
N PHE A 36 20.70 17.16 -15.01
CA PHE A 36 19.96 16.31 -14.07
C PHE A 36 19.61 17.01 -12.74
N ILE A 37 20.54 17.83 -12.23
CA ILE A 37 20.41 18.52 -10.93
C ILE A 37 19.28 19.57 -10.98
N PHE A 38 19.19 20.34 -12.06
CA PHE A 38 18.17 21.38 -12.20
C PHE A 38 16.75 20.77 -12.26
N ARG A 39 16.63 19.66 -12.99
CA ARG A 39 15.38 18.93 -13.17
C ARG A 39 14.86 18.34 -11.85
N ILE A 40 15.74 17.74 -11.03
CA ILE A 40 15.32 17.17 -9.74
C ILE A 40 14.98 18.25 -8.71
N SER A 41 15.66 19.41 -8.74
CA SER A 41 15.36 20.54 -7.87
C SER A 41 13.96 21.12 -8.10
N ILE A 42 13.52 21.25 -9.36
CA ILE A 42 12.16 21.71 -9.69
C ILE A 42 11.09 20.75 -9.18
N LEU A 43 11.29 19.45 -9.37
CA LEU A 43 10.35 18.43 -8.91
C LEU A 43 10.25 18.44 -7.38
N LEU A 44 11.41 18.39 -6.69
CA LEU A 44 11.45 18.41 -5.23
C LEU A 44 10.89 19.72 -4.66
N GLY A 45 11.24 20.86 -5.25
CA GLY A 45 10.74 22.17 -4.82
C GLY A 45 9.21 22.26 -4.93
N GLY A 46 8.65 21.87 -6.07
CA GLY A 46 7.20 21.88 -6.29
C GLY A 46 6.45 20.89 -5.41
N LEU A 47 7.01 19.69 -5.21
CA LEU A 47 6.45 18.67 -4.31
C LEU A 47 6.45 19.18 -2.85
N VAL A 48 7.56 19.74 -2.39
CA VAL A 48 7.70 20.26 -1.02
C VAL A 48 6.72 21.41 -0.77
N LEU A 49 6.68 22.39 -1.68
CA LEU A 49 5.76 23.53 -1.55
C LEU A 49 4.29 23.10 -1.59
N GLY A 50 3.93 22.23 -2.53
CA GLY A 50 2.58 21.67 -2.64
C GLY A 50 2.17 20.92 -1.37
N THR A 51 3.06 20.09 -0.84
CA THR A 51 2.82 19.33 0.39
C THR A 51 2.67 20.25 1.60
N ILE A 52 3.50 21.28 1.75
CA ILE A 52 3.40 22.25 2.86
C ILE A 52 2.06 22.99 2.81
N LEU A 53 1.63 23.43 1.62
CA LEU A 53 0.34 24.10 1.44
C LEU A 53 -0.84 23.17 1.76
N ALA A 54 -0.77 21.91 1.30
CA ALA A 54 -1.77 20.90 1.59
C ALA A 54 -1.86 20.60 3.09
N LEU A 55 -0.73 20.48 3.80
CA LEU A 55 -0.71 20.21 5.24
C LEU A 55 -1.22 21.38 6.10
N LYS A 56 -1.04 22.63 5.65
CA LYS A 56 -1.58 23.80 6.37
C LYS A 56 -3.10 23.93 6.26
N SER A 57 -3.72 23.34 5.23
CA SER A 57 -5.17 23.36 5.02
C SER A 57 -5.93 22.61 6.14
N LEU A 58 -7.20 22.95 6.34
CA LEU A 58 -8.08 22.28 7.30
C LEU A 58 -8.07 20.73 7.20
N PRO A 59 -8.20 20.10 6.00
CA PRO A 59 -8.09 18.65 5.90
C PRO A 59 -6.67 18.13 6.16
N GLY A 60 -5.63 18.90 5.81
CA GLY A 60 -4.24 18.54 6.13
C GLY A 60 -3.98 18.42 7.63
N LYS A 61 -4.50 19.37 8.41
CA LYS A 61 -4.43 19.32 9.89
C LYS A 61 -5.22 18.14 10.46
N ASN A 62 -6.43 17.89 9.94
CA ASN A 62 -7.25 16.76 10.36
C ASN A 62 -6.57 15.42 10.06
N PHE A 63 -5.87 15.31 8.93
CA PHE A 63 -5.10 14.12 8.57
C PHE A 63 -3.97 13.85 9.57
N ILE A 64 -3.23 14.88 9.99
CA ILE A 64 -2.16 14.74 11.00
C ILE A 64 -2.75 14.29 12.35
N ILE A 65 -3.88 14.86 12.76
CA ILE A 65 -4.58 14.47 13.99
C ILE A 65 -5.02 13.01 13.90
N PHE A 66 -5.68 12.62 12.80
CA PHE A 66 -6.11 11.25 12.55
C PHE A 66 -4.94 10.26 12.56
N PHE A 67 -3.81 10.61 11.95
CA PHE A 67 -2.61 9.77 11.93
C PHE A 67 -2.04 9.58 13.34
N ARG A 68 -1.99 10.66 14.14
CA ARG A 68 -1.57 10.59 15.54
C ARG A 68 -2.52 9.71 16.36
N ASP A 69 -3.82 9.87 16.18
CA ASP A 69 -4.84 9.09 16.89
C ASP A 69 -4.77 7.61 16.50
N SER A 70 -4.52 7.31 15.22
CA SER A 70 -4.30 5.95 14.71
C SER A 70 -3.06 5.30 15.34
N ILE A 71 -1.97 6.04 15.54
CA ILE A 71 -0.79 5.53 16.25
C ILE A 71 -1.11 5.27 17.73
N HIS A 72 -1.87 6.16 18.38
CA HIS A 72 -2.26 5.94 19.76
C HIS A 72 -3.14 4.70 19.92
N GLU A 73 -4.04 4.44 18.97
CA GLU A 73 -4.88 3.24 18.96
C GLU A 73 -4.06 1.99 18.62
N MET A 74 -3.13 2.07 17.66
CA MET A 74 -2.20 0.98 17.35
C MET A 74 -1.37 0.56 18.56
N ARG A 75 -1.03 1.49 19.46
CA ARG A 75 -0.34 1.18 20.72
C ARG A 75 -1.22 0.43 21.73
N ARG A 76 -2.55 0.53 21.60
CA ARG A 76 -3.51 -0.21 22.43
C ARG A 76 -3.79 -1.61 21.88
N VAL A 77 -3.40 -1.88 20.64
CA VAL A 77 -3.47 -3.22 20.08
C VAL A 77 -2.49 -4.10 20.84
N VAL A 78 -3.06 -5.09 21.53
CA VAL A 78 -2.28 -6.10 22.23
C VAL A 78 -1.65 -6.98 21.16
N TRP A 79 -0.38 -6.71 20.84
CA TRP A 79 0.34 -7.50 19.86
C TRP A 79 0.52 -8.92 20.41
N PRO A 80 0.17 -9.95 19.60
CA PRO A 80 0.29 -11.33 20.02
C PRO A 80 1.74 -11.62 20.42
N THR A 81 1.90 -12.43 21.46
CA THR A 81 3.24 -12.82 21.89
C THR A 81 3.92 -13.66 20.80
N LYS A 82 5.26 -13.70 20.77
CA LYS A 82 6.00 -14.52 19.78
C LYS A 82 5.53 -15.98 19.77
N LYS A 83 5.06 -16.49 20.91
CA LYS A 83 4.54 -17.85 21.07
C LYS A 83 3.19 -18.03 20.35
N GLU A 84 2.26 -17.09 20.49
CA GLU A 84 0.93 -17.15 19.84
C GLU A 84 1.04 -17.03 18.32
N THR A 85 1.90 -16.14 17.83
CA THR A 85 2.18 -16.00 16.40
C THR A 85 2.76 -17.30 15.84
N PHE A 86 3.75 -17.87 16.53
CA PHE A 86 4.37 -19.13 16.09
C PHE A 86 3.38 -20.31 16.14
N GLN A 87 2.51 -20.36 17.16
CA GLN A 87 1.46 -21.37 17.25
C GLN A 87 0.50 -21.28 16.06
N THR A 88 0.08 -20.06 15.70
CA THR A 88 -0.82 -19.86 14.56
C THR A 88 -0.14 -20.26 13.24
N VAL A 89 1.12 -19.86 13.04
CA VAL A 89 1.93 -20.26 11.87
C VAL A 89 2.08 -21.78 11.80
N LEU A 90 2.36 -22.44 12.94
CA LEU A 90 2.51 -23.89 13.00
C LEU A 90 1.21 -24.61 12.64
N ILE A 91 0.07 -24.16 13.14
CA ILE A 91 -1.25 -24.73 12.80
C ILE A 91 -1.50 -24.63 11.30
N VAL A 92 -1.27 -23.46 10.70
CA VAL A 92 -1.42 -23.25 9.24
C VAL A 92 -0.43 -24.13 8.47
N PHE A 93 0.81 -24.28 8.94
CA PHE A 93 1.82 -25.10 8.29
C PHE A 93 1.44 -26.58 8.29
N VAL A 94 0.95 -27.11 9.41
CA VAL A 94 0.44 -28.49 9.50
C VAL A 94 -0.76 -28.68 8.56
N PHE A 95 -1.68 -27.70 8.52
CA PHE A 95 -2.83 -27.75 7.61
C PHE A 95 -2.40 -27.81 6.14
N VAL A 96 -1.47 -26.93 5.71
CA VAL A 96 -0.95 -26.92 4.34
C VAL A 96 -0.19 -28.20 4.01
N LEU A 97 0.60 -28.76 4.94
CA LEU A 97 1.28 -30.03 4.74
C LEU A 97 0.29 -31.19 4.52
N LEU A 98 -0.79 -31.25 5.29
CA LEU A 98 -1.83 -32.28 5.12
C LEU A 98 -2.49 -32.17 3.73
N VAL A 99 -2.86 -30.96 3.32
CA VAL A 99 -3.45 -30.73 1.98
C VAL A 99 -2.45 -31.06 0.88
N SER A 100 -1.17 -30.69 1.04
CA SER A 100 -0.11 -30.98 0.08
C SER A 100 0.09 -32.49 -0.11
N ILE A 101 0.14 -33.26 0.99
CA ILE A 101 0.24 -34.72 0.93
C ILE A 101 -1.01 -35.33 0.27
N PHE A 102 -2.20 -34.85 0.63
CA PHE A 102 -3.45 -35.32 0.03
C PHE A 102 -3.47 -35.09 -1.49
N LEU A 103 -3.12 -33.88 -1.94
CA LEU A 103 -3.05 -33.56 -3.36
C LEU A 103 -1.98 -34.40 -4.06
N TRP A 104 -0.79 -34.57 -3.45
CA TRP A 104 0.26 -35.43 -4.02
C TRP A 104 -0.20 -36.87 -4.25
N ILE A 105 -0.97 -37.45 -3.31
CA ILE A 105 -1.56 -38.78 -3.47
C ILE A 105 -2.60 -38.79 -4.59
N ALA A 106 -3.46 -37.77 -4.64
CA ALA A 106 -4.47 -37.65 -5.69
C ALA A 106 -3.81 -37.54 -7.08
N ASP A 107 -2.80 -36.69 -7.23
CA ASP A 107 -2.04 -36.50 -8.47
C ASP A 107 -1.41 -37.83 -8.93
N LYS A 108 -0.80 -38.58 -8.01
CA LYS A 108 -0.24 -39.91 -8.29
C LYS A 108 -1.31 -40.94 -8.66
N SER A 109 -2.47 -40.88 -8.03
CA SER A 109 -3.60 -41.76 -8.33
C SER A 109 -4.18 -41.47 -9.72
N PHE A 110 -4.32 -40.18 -10.07
CA PHE A 110 -4.73 -39.76 -11.40
C PHE A 110 -3.71 -40.16 -12.47
N GLU A 111 -2.41 -39.97 -12.21
CA GLU A 111 -1.33 -40.42 -13.10
C GLU A 111 -1.43 -41.92 -13.39
N TRP A 112 -1.59 -42.75 -12.34
CA TRP A 112 -1.73 -44.19 -12.49
C TRP A 112 -2.99 -44.58 -13.29
N ILE A 113 -4.15 -44.03 -12.92
CA ILE A 113 -5.43 -44.31 -13.60
C ILE A 113 -5.37 -43.89 -15.07
N LEU A 114 -4.80 -42.71 -15.37
CA LEU A 114 -4.69 -42.23 -16.74
C LEU A 114 -3.73 -43.07 -17.57
N TYR A 115 -2.58 -43.48 -17.03
CA TYR A 115 -1.65 -44.35 -17.76
C TYR A 115 -2.24 -45.74 -18.02
N ASP A 116 -2.92 -46.33 -17.04
CA ASP A 116 -3.52 -47.66 -17.14
C ASP A 116 -4.73 -47.66 -18.10
N LEU A 117 -5.57 -46.62 -18.05
CA LEU A 117 -6.81 -46.53 -18.83
C LEU A 117 -6.64 -45.93 -20.24
N VAL A 118 -5.82 -44.89 -20.40
CA VAL A 118 -5.69 -44.15 -21.66
C VAL A 118 -4.52 -44.66 -22.50
N LEU A 119 -3.39 -45.02 -21.88
CA LEU A 119 -2.18 -45.37 -22.64
C LEU A 119 -2.04 -46.85 -22.95
N GLY A 120 -2.75 -47.75 -22.25
CA GLY A 120 -3.07 -49.12 -22.69
C GLY A 120 -1.94 -49.91 -23.35
N TRP A 121 -0.67 -49.66 -22.99
CA TRP A 121 0.46 -50.34 -23.61
C TRP A 121 1.40 -50.92 -22.54
N LYS A 122 1.15 -52.22 -22.37
CA LYS A 122 1.80 -53.28 -21.60
C LYS A 122 1.46 -53.38 -20.12
#